data_AF-A0A382T855-F1
#
_entry.id   AF-A0A382T855-F1
#
_cell.length_a   1.000
_cell.length_b   1.000
_cell.length_c   1.000
_cell.angle_alpha   90.00
_cell.angle_beta   90.00
_cell.angle_gamma   90.00
#
_symmetry.space_group_name_H-M   'P 1'
#
loop_
_entity.id
_entity.type
_entity.pdbx_description
1 polymer ?
#
loop_
_entity_poly.entity_id
_entity_poly.type
_entity_poly.pdbx_seq_one_letter_code
_entity_poly.pdbx_strand_id
1 'polypeptide(L)' 'QGEHYSILQRALRKRFPKTPLIISAVASHWGASYLPPRELYGKGIYQESIAITAAGSLERVIDSIGCQIEELLK' A
#
# COMPACT_ATOMS: atom_id res chain seq x y z
N GLN A 1 -0.24 -13.49 8.71
CA GLN A 1 0.03 -13.41 7.26
C GLN A 1 -0.98 -12.43 6.70
N GLY A 2 -0.56 -11.37 6.01
CA GLY A 2 -1.48 -10.40 5.47
C GLY A 2 -1.00 -9.81 4.14
N GLU A 3 -1.92 -9.14 3.45
CA GLU A 3 -1.75 -8.70 2.07
C GLU A 3 -1.89 -7.19 1.97
N HIS A 4 -1.26 -6.62 0.93
CA HIS A 4 -1.51 -5.24 0.57
C HIS A 4 -2.94 -5.08 0.08
N TYR A 5 -3.61 -4.01 0.51
CA TYR A 5 -4.89 -3.64 -0.08
C TYR A 5 -4.72 -3.39 -1.59
N SER A 6 -5.67 -3.86 -2.40
CA SER A 6 -5.75 -3.61 -3.85
C SER A 6 -5.55 -2.13 -4.22
N ILE A 7 -5.88 -1.22 -3.29
CA ILE A 7 -5.71 0.22 -3.40
C ILE A 7 -4.26 0.62 -3.69
N LEU A 8 -3.25 -0.04 -3.10
CA LEU A 8 -1.84 0.24 -3.40
C LEU A 8 -1.57 0.10 -4.91
N GLN A 9 -1.98 -1.03 -5.47
CA GLN A 9 -1.73 -1.32 -6.89
C GLN A 9 -2.50 -0.39 -7.81
N ARG A 10 -3.79 -0.15 -7.50
CA ARG A 10 -4.66 0.73 -8.29
C ARG A 10 -4.16 2.18 -8.26
N ALA A 11 -3.73 2.67 -7.11
CA ALA A 11 -3.23 4.03 -6.96
C ALA A 11 -1.94 4.25 -7.77
N LEU A 12 -0.97 3.33 -7.66
CA LEU A 12 0.27 3.42 -8.43
C LEU A 12 0.02 3.33 -9.94
N ARG A 13 -0.79 2.37 -10.41
CA ARG A 13 -1.12 2.27 -11.84
C ARG A 13 -1.85 3.50 -12.37
N LYS A 14 -2.70 4.14 -11.55
CA LYS A 14 -3.36 5.39 -11.90
C LYS A 14 -2.36 6.55 -12.01
N ARG A 15 -1.34 6.61 -11.14
CA ARG A 15 -0.28 7.64 -11.16
C ARG A 15 0.62 7.50 -12.40
N PHE A 16 0.86 6.28 -12.87
CA PHE A 16 1.74 5.99 -14.02
C PHE A 16 1.00 5.34 -15.21
N PRO A 17 0.05 6.03 -15.86
CA PRO A 17 -0.81 5.43 -16.88
C PRO A 17 -0.07 4.98 -18.15
N LYS A 18 1.14 5.50 -18.39
CA LYS A 18 1.97 5.16 -19.57
C LYS A 18 3.05 4.11 -19.26
N THR A 19 3.18 3.69 -18.01
CA THR A 19 4.21 2.75 -17.57
C THR A 19 3.53 1.53 -16.96
N PRO A 20 3.50 0.37 -17.63
CA PRO A 20 2.92 -0.84 -17.04
C PRO A 20 3.62 -1.23 -15.74
N LEU A 21 2.88 -1.29 -14.63
CA LEU A 21 3.41 -1.66 -13.32
C LEU A 21 2.92 -3.04 -12.87
N ILE A 22 3.89 -3.93 -12.61
CA ILE A 22 3.68 -5.21 -11.91
C ILE A 22 4.13 -5.01 -10.46
N ILE A 23 3.21 -5.25 -9.52
CA ILE A 23 3.46 -5.04 -8.09
C ILE A 23 3.28 -6.39 -7.41
N SER A 24 4.36 -6.88 -6.80
CA SER A 24 4.39 -8.16 -6.10
C SER A 24 5.12 -8.00 -4.77
N ALA A 25 4.61 -8.67 -3.73
CA ALA A 25 5.32 -8.76 -2.46
C ALA A 25 6.42 -9.82 -2.60
N VAL A 26 7.69 -9.41 -2.50
CA VAL A 26 8.86 -10.28 -2.74
C VAL A 26 9.33 -11.00 -1.47
N ALA A 27 9.04 -10.46 -0.28
CA ALA A 27 9.41 -11.10 0.99
C ALA A 27 8.25 -11.92 1.55
N SER A 28 8.50 -13.19 1.88
CA SER A 28 7.59 -13.97 2.72
C SER A 28 7.60 -13.38 4.14
N HIS A 29 6.44 -13.37 4.79
CA HIS A 29 6.21 -12.83 6.16
C HIS A 29 6.07 -11.30 6.23
N TRP A 30 5.08 -10.75 5.54
CA TRP A 30 4.64 -9.37 5.76
C TRP A 30 4.18 -9.16 7.21
N GLY A 31 5.10 -8.67 8.04
CA GLY A 31 4.91 -8.49 9.49
C GLY A 31 3.87 -7.43 9.85
N ALA A 32 3.49 -6.57 8.88
CA ALA A 32 2.50 -5.53 9.12
C ALA A 32 1.04 -6.03 9.12
N SER A 33 0.80 -7.31 8.82
CA SER A 33 -0.53 -7.90 8.57
C SER A 33 -1.27 -7.13 7.46
N TYR A 34 -2.11 -6.15 7.80
CA TYR A 34 -2.81 -5.33 6.82
C TYR A 34 -2.28 -3.91 6.79
N LEU A 35 -2.49 -3.26 5.64
CA LEU A 35 -2.24 -1.83 5.45
C LEU A 35 -3.55 -1.15 5.00
N PRO A 36 -4.54 -0.97 5.89
CA PRO A 36 -5.82 -0.39 5.52
C PRO A 36 -5.69 1.08 5.09
N PRO A 37 -6.59 1.56 4.22
CA PRO A 37 -6.80 2.99 4.01
C PRO A 37 -7.14 3.72 5.29
N ARG A 38 -6.76 5.00 5.39
CA ARG A 38 -7.00 5.85 6.57
C ARG A 38 -8.46 5.81 7.02
N GLU A 39 -9.39 5.85 6.07
CA GLU A 39 -10.83 5.88 6.36
C GLU A 39 -11.38 4.59 6.95
N LEU A 40 -10.60 3.51 7.01
CA LEU A 40 -11.00 2.25 7.65
C LEU A 40 -10.57 2.13 9.10
N TYR A 41 -9.74 3.04 9.62
CA TYR A 41 -9.41 3.11 11.03
C TYR A 41 -10.56 3.71 11.85
N GLY A 42 -10.74 3.23 13.07
CA GLY A 42 -11.84 3.58 13.98
C GLY A 42 -13.16 2.89 13.66
N LYS A 43 -13.19 1.86 12.81
CA LYS A 43 -14.44 1.21 12.35
C LYS A 43 -14.72 -0.15 12.99
N GLY A 44 -13.83 -0.65 13.85
CA GLY A 44 -13.99 -1.99 14.44
C GLY A 44 -13.74 -3.10 13.42
N ILE A 45 -12.97 -2.75 12.39
CA ILE A 45 -12.35 -3.60 11.38
C ILE A 45 -11.61 -4.84 11.86
N TYR A 46 -11.76 -6.05 11.31
CA TYR A 46 -10.74 -7.08 11.55
C TYR A 46 -9.37 -6.67 10.96
N GLN A 47 -9.37 -6.11 9.75
CA GLN A 47 -8.15 -5.66 9.10
C GLN A 47 -7.51 -4.49 9.83
N GLU A 48 -8.31 -3.66 10.50
CA GLU A 48 -7.83 -2.62 11.41
C GLU A 48 -7.24 -3.24 12.68
N SER A 49 -7.95 -4.18 13.31
CA SER A 49 -7.58 -4.70 14.64
C SER A 49 -6.26 -5.48 14.67
N ILE A 50 -5.84 -6.02 13.52
CA ILE A 50 -4.55 -6.73 13.41
C ILE A 50 -3.47 -5.91 12.67
N ALA A 51 -3.79 -4.71 12.20
CA ALA A 51 -2.79 -3.83 11.60
C ALA A 51 -1.86 -3.28 12.69
N ILE A 52 -0.54 -3.40 12.49
CA ILE A 52 0.46 -2.82 13.41
C ILE A 52 0.93 -1.43 12.95
N THR A 53 0.24 -0.84 11.97
CA THR A 53 0.59 0.47 11.39
C THR A 53 -0.48 1.50 11.73
N ALA A 54 -0.11 2.77 11.75
CA ALA A 54 -1.04 3.86 12.06
C ALA A 54 -1.92 4.23 10.86
N ALA A 55 -3.07 4.85 11.12
CA ALA A 55 -3.91 5.45 10.09
C ALA A 55 -3.10 6.39 9.18
N GLY A 56 -3.24 6.24 7.86
CA GLY A 56 -2.44 7.00 6.89
C GLY A 56 -1.18 6.29 6.36
N SER A 57 -0.82 5.13 6.92
CA SER A 57 0.39 4.40 6.51
C SER A 57 0.31 3.87 5.08
N LEU A 58 -0.87 3.46 4.61
CA LEU A 58 -1.08 3.03 3.22
C LEU A 58 -0.74 4.15 2.23
N GLU A 59 -1.29 5.33 2.48
CA GLU A 59 -1.12 6.51 1.65
C GLU A 59 0.35 6.96 1.63
N ARG A 60 1.03 6.89 2.78
CA ARG A 60 2.46 7.20 2.87
C ARG A 60 3.31 6.22 2.07
N VAL A 61 2.98 4.94 2.08
CA VAL A 61 3.66 3.91 1.26
C VAL A 61 3.41 4.15 -0.23
N ILE A 62 2.16 4.41 -0.63
CA ILE A 62 1.80 4.74 -2.03
C ILE A 62 2.63 5.93 -2.51
N ASP A 63 2.70 6.99 -1.72
CA ASP A 63 3.42 8.20 -2.09
C ASP A 63 4.93 7.96 -2.18
N SER A 64 5.51 7.30 -1.17
CA SER A 64 6.94 6.99 -1.14
C SER A 64 7.36 6.13 -2.33
N ILE A 65 6.61 5.07 -2.64
CA ILE A 65 6.87 4.23 -3.83
C ILE A 65 6.68 5.04 -5.11
N GLY A 66 5.66 5.88 -5.18
CA GLY A 66 5.42 6.76 -6.33
C GLY A 66 6.61 7.69 -6.61
N CYS A 67 7.12 8.38 -5.59
CA CYS A 67 8.32 9.21 -5.73
C CYS A 67 9.54 8.40 -6.19
N GLN A 68 9.75 7.20 -5.66
CA GLN A 68 10.87 6.35 -6.09
C GLN A 68 10.74 5.90 -7.56
N ILE A 69 9.53 5.54 -8.01
CA ILE A 69 9.29 5.21 -9.42
C ILE A 69 9.55 6.43 -10.31
N GLU A 70 9.14 7.63 -9.90
CA GLU A 70 9.42 8.88 -10.64
C GLU A 70 10.92 9.11 -10.81
N GLU A 71 11.72 8.92 -9.75
CA GLU A 71 13.17 9.03 -9.85
C GLU A 71 13.79 7.97 -10.78
N LEU A 72 13.26 6.74 -10.78
CA LEU A 72 13.75 5.66 -11.64
C LEU A 72 13.38 5.81 -13.12
N LEU A 73 12.35 6.61 -13.44
CA LEU A 73 11.89 6.84 -14.81
C LEU A 73 12.52 8.10 -15.46
N LYS A 74 13.33 8.86 -14.73
CA LYS A 74 14.14 9.95 -15.27
C LYS A 74 15.31 9.41 -16.10
#